data_AF-A0A1H6W4H6-F1
#
_entry.id   AF-A0A1H6W4H6-F1
#
_cell.length_a   1.000
_cell.length_b   1.000
_cell.length_c   1.000
_cell.angle_alpha   90.00
_cell.angle_beta   90.00
_cell.angle_gamma   90.00
#
_symmetry.space_group_name_H-M   'P 1'
#
loop_
_entity.id
_entity.type
_entity.pdbx_description
1 polymer ?
#
loop_
_entity_poly.entity_id
_entity_poly.type
_entity_poly.pdbx_seq_one_letter_code
_entity_poly.pdbx_strand_id
1 'polypeptide(L)'
;MDRQASAPHQRSGSRTAMVPADRLLGWVERFTASHGPAVEDLDDGGLVLRAADGTKALLRAPWPTDGRPGRGATELDRLASLASQERGLGLLLVRRGGYAIAAASGSTILAWKSGKRLVEIKATAEHAARIYKDQRIEYIVPGGDRASVDQVLAQPALRSVAGRTRLAFLDIQEPKSSVLAKAAADACSVRVIVSDPPD
;
A
#
# COMPACT_ATOMS: atom_id res chain seq x y z
N MET A 1 26.33 -43.60 -23.81
CA MET A 1 26.47 -43.14 -22.41
C MET A 1 25.93 -41.72 -22.36
N ASP A 2 24.61 -41.58 -22.29
CA ASP A 2 23.93 -40.30 -22.21
C ASP A 2 24.00 -39.76 -20.78
N ARG A 3 24.53 -38.53 -20.63
CA ARG A 3 24.34 -37.71 -19.44
C ARG A 3 23.48 -36.52 -19.83
N GLN A 4 22.31 -36.45 -19.21
CA GLN A 4 21.45 -35.27 -19.15
C GLN A 4 22.24 -34.01 -18.79
N ALA A 5 22.00 -32.93 -19.53
CA ALA A 5 22.10 -31.58 -18.99
C ALA A 5 20.67 -31.06 -18.79
N SER A 6 20.26 -31.03 -17.52
CA SER A 6 18.99 -30.51 -17.05
C SER A 6 18.79 -29.06 -17.46
N ALA A 7 17.64 -28.73 -18.04
CA ALA A 7 17.19 -27.35 -18.18
C ALA A 7 17.04 -26.70 -16.79
N PRO A 8 17.53 -25.47 -16.56
CA PRO A 8 17.17 -24.73 -15.36
C PRO A 8 15.67 -24.45 -15.36
N HIS A 9 15.00 -24.74 -14.24
CA HIS A 9 13.59 -24.45 -14.00
C HIS A 9 13.34 -22.95 -13.75
N GLN A 10 12.40 -22.38 -14.52
CA GLN A 10 11.46 -21.27 -14.27
C GLN A 10 11.80 -20.21 -13.21
N ARG A 11 11.84 -18.94 -13.64
CA ARG A 11 11.43 -17.77 -12.83
C ARG A 11 10.64 -16.73 -13.65
N SER A 12 9.60 -17.16 -14.35
CA SER A 12 8.55 -16.23 -14.82
C SER A 12 7.66 -15.84 -13.62
N GLY A 13 8.16 -15.00 -12.72
CA GLY A 13 7.47 -14.62 -11.49
C GLY A 13 7.43 -13.11 -11.27
N SER A 14 6.25 -12.55 -11.00
CA SER A 14 6.13 -11.16 -10.59
C SER A 14 6.37 -11.02 -9.09
N ARG A 15 7.26 -10.10 -8.69
CA ARG A 15 7.56 -9.78 -7.28
C ARG A 15 7.07 -8.38 -6.94
N THR A 16 6.44 -8.21 -5.78
CA THR A 16 5.93 -6.91 -5.31
C THR A 16 6.71 -6.42 -4.10
N ALA A 17 7.06 -5.14 -4.09
CA ALA A 17 7.67 -4.45 -2.97
C ALA A 17 6.89 -3.17 -2.63
N MET A 18 6.93 -2.78 -1.35
CA MET A 18 6.46 -1.48 -0.87
C MET A 18 7.69 -0.63 -0.61
N VAL A 19 7.86 0.45 -1.37
CA VAL A 19 9.03 1.33 -1.31
C VAL A 19 8.61 2.70 -0.80
N PRO A 20 9.06 3.11 0.40
CA PRO A 20 8.87 4.46 0.91
C PRO A 20 9.45 5.52 -0.06
N ALA A 21 8.84 6.71 -0.08
CA ALA A 21 9.20 7.78 -1.02
C ALA A 21 10.69 8.18 -0.95
N ASP A 22 11.24 8.27 0.26
CA ASP A 22 12.65 8.60 0.54
C ASP A 22 13.64 7.52 0.05
N ARG A 23 13.16 6.31 -0.20
CA ARG A 23 13.96 5.18 -0.69
C ARG A 23 13.76 4.90 -2.17
N LEU A 24 12.87 5.64 -2.84
CA LEU A 24 12.49 5.34 -4.22
C LEU A 24 13.66 5.51 -5.19
N LEU A 25 14.41 6.60 -5.04
CA LEU A 25 15.56 6.90 -5.92
C LEU A 25 16.65 5.81 -5.80
N GLY A 26 17.08 5.50 -4.58
CA GLY A 26 18.05 4.42 -4.33
C GLY A 26 17.51 3.01 -4.62
N TRP A 27 16.19 2.82 -4.73
CA TRP A 27 15.61 1.59 -5.25
C TRP A 27 15.79 1.50 -6.77
N VAL A 28 15.53 2.58 -7.51
CA VAL A 28 15.72 2.64 -8.98
C VAL A 28 17.19 2.49 -9.35
N GLU A 29 18.11 3.14 -8.63
CA GLU A 29 19.55 2.98 -8.82
C GLU A 29 19.96 1.50 -8.72
N ARG A 30 19.51 0.80 -7.67
CA ARG A 30 19.79 -0.64 -7.50
C ARG A 30 19.13 -1.49 -8.58
N PHE A 31 17.93 -1.13 -9.02
CA PHE A 31 17.26 -1.81 -10.14
C PHE A 31 18.11 -1.72 -11.41
N THR A 32 18.54 -0.52 -11.79
CA THR A 32 19.38 -0.32 -12.99
C THR A 32 20.77 -0.96 -12.86
N ALA A 33 21.37 -0.95 -11.67
CA ALA A 33 22.64 -1.64 -11.43
C ALA A 33 22.51 -3.17 -11.60
N SER A 34 21.33 -3.73 -11.33
CA SER A 34 21.08 -5.18 -11.42
C SER A 34 20.63 -5.63 -12.82
N HIS A 35 19.88 -4.78 -13.53
CA HIS A 35 19.18 -5.12 -14.78
C HIS A 35 19.65 -4.34 -16.01
N GLY A 36 20.61 -3.42 -15.83
CA GLY A 36 21.11 -2.51 -16.85
C GLY A 36 20.30 -1.20 -16.95
N PRO A 37 20.68 -0.31 -17.88
CA PRO A 37 19.97 0.95 -18.10
C PRO A 37 18.48 0.73 -18.34
N ALA A 38 17.64 1.59 -17.75
CA ALA A 38 16.19 1.52 -17.91
C ALA A 38 15.65 2.76 -18.62
N VAL A 39 14.68 2.56 -19.50
CA VAL A 39 13.88 3.63 -20.09
C VAL A 39 12.62 3.82 -19.25
N GLU A 40 12.30 5.07 -18.95
CA GLU A 40 11.08 5.48 -18.25
C GLU A 40 9.92 5.65 -19.25
N ASP A 41 8.76 5.14 -18.89
CA ASP A 41 7.52 5.21 -19.67
C ASP A 41 6.34 5.44 -18.72
N LEU A 42 5.39 6.29 -19.11
CA LEU A 42 4.17 6.52 -18.33
C LEU A 42 3.06 5.63 -18.86
N ASP A 43 2.41 4.90 -17.97
CA ASP A 43 1.23 4.09 -18.25
C ASP A 43 0.07 4.56 -17.35
N ASP A 44 -1.18 4.21 -17.70
CA ASP A 44 -2.40 4.62 -17.01
C ASP A 44 -2.41 4.26 -15.50
N GLY A 45 -1.52 3.35 -15.08
CA GLY A 45 -1.38 2.89 -13.70
C GLY A 45 -0.15 3.37 -12.94
N GLY A 46 0.81 4.09 -13.55
CA GLY A 46 2.04 4.52 -12.89
C GLY A 46 3.26 4.66 -13.82
N LEU A 47 4.44 4.79 -13.22
CA LEU A 47 5.72 4.87 -13.94
C LEU A 47 6.26 3.47 -14.22
N VAL A 48 6.57 3.17 -15.47
CA VAL A 48 7.15 1.90 -15.91
C VAL A 48 8.63 2.10 -16.22
N LEU A 49 9.49 1.31 -15.58
CA LEU A 49 10.91 1.19 -15.91
C LEU A 49 11.10 -0.06 -16.77
N ARG A 50 11.66 0.10 -17.97
CA ARG A 50 11.98 -1.00 -18.88
C ARG A 50 13.48 -1.15 -18.97
N ALA A 51 14.04 -2.17 -18.31
CA ALA A 51 15.47 -2.43 -18.31
C ALA A 51 15.94 -3.08 -19.61
N ALA A 52 17.24 -2.95 -19.90
CA ALA A 52 17.87 -3.51 -21.10
C ALA A 52 17.79 -5.04 -21.18
N ASP A 53 17.75 -5.74 -20.04
CA ASP A 53 17.59 -7.19 -19.97
C ASP A 53 16.13 -7.66 -20.17
N GLY A 54 15.20 -6.74 -20.42
CA GLY A 54 13.77 -7.01 -20.61
C GLY A 54 12.94 -7.00 -19.32
N THR A 55 13.57 -6.93 -18.15
CA THR A 55 12.88 -6.81 -16.85
C THR A 55 12.12 -5.49 -16.79
N LYS A 56 10.90 -5.53 -16.24
CA LYS A 56 10.05 -4.34 -16.06
C LYS A 56 9.77 -4.10 -14.59
N ALA A 57 9.73 -2.83 -14.19
CA ALA A 57 9.22 -2.42 -12.90
C ALA A 57 8.08 -1.40 -13.08
N LEU A 58 6.88 -1.74 -12.62
CA LEU A 58 5.75 -0.81 -12.54
C LEU A 58 5.67 -0.21 -11.14
N LEU A 59 5.85 1.11 -11.06
CA LEU A 59 5.84 1.90 -9.84
C LEU A 59 4.50 2.65 -9.75
N ARG A 60 3.66 2.27 -8.78
CA ARG A 60 2.35 2.89 -8.55
C ARG A 60 2.36 3.78 -7.33
N ALA A 61 1.86 5.00 -7.47
CA ALA A 61 1.67 5.91 -6.35
C ALA A 61 0.74 5.31 -5.29
N PRO A 62 0.94 5.64 -4.00
CA PRO A 62 0.05 5.22 -2.91
C PRO A 62 -1.34 5.87 -2.97
N TRP A 63 -1.44 7.04 -3.61
CA TRP A 63 -2.65 7.87 -3.64
C TRP A 63 -3.41 7.72 -4.96
N PRO A 64 -4.75 7.77 -4.93
CA PRO A 64 -5.54 7.96 -6.15
C PRO A 64 -5.26 9.35 -6.75
N THR A 65 -5.57 9.52 -8.04
CA THR A 65 -5.52 10.82 -8.71
C THR A 65 -6.62 11.73 -8.15
N ASP A 66 -6.25 12.60 -7.21
CA ASP A 66 -7.18 13.45 -6.44
C ASP A 66 -6.92 14.96 -6.62
N GLY A 67 -6.18 15.34 -7.65
CA GLY A 67 -5.86 16.73 -7.98
C GLY A 67 -4.65 17.31 -7.25
N ARG A 68 -3.87 16.50 -6.52
CA ARG A 68 -2.61 16.93 -5.89
C ARG A 68 -1.41 16.26 -6.57
N PRO A 69 -0.97 16.74 -7.75
CA PRO A 69 0.18 16.15 -8.44
C PRO A 69 1.47 16.32 -7.62
N GLY A 70 2.42 15.40 -7.81
CA GLY A 70 3.78 15.56 -7.30
C GLY A 70 4.57 16.59 -8.11
N ARG A 71 5.70 17.04 -7.55
CA ARG A 71 6.60 18.03 -8.16
C ARG A 71 7.97 17.44 -8.38
N GLY A 72 8.67 17.88 -9.42
CA GLY A 72 9.99 17.35 -9.76
C GLY A 72 10.38 17.57 -11.21
N ALA A 73 11.68 17.47 -11.49
CA ALA A 73 12.23 17.61 -12.83
C ALA A 73 11.92 16.37 -13.68
N THR A 74 12.03 15.18 -13.08
CA THR A 74 11.72 13.89 -13.72
C THR A 74 10.37 13.33 -13.28
N GLU A 75 9.85 12.32 -13.99
CA GLU A 75 8.64 11.61 -13.55
C GLU A 75 8.87 10.86 -12.24
N LEU A 76 10.08 10.32 -12.05
CA LEU A 76 10.48 9.68 -10.80
C LEU A 76 10.47 10.65 -9.62
N ASP A 77 10.97 11.88 -9.80
CA ASP A 77 10.92 12.93 -8.77
C ASP A 77 9.49 13.30 -8.42
N ARG A 78 8.61 13.44 -9.43
CA ARG A 78 7.19 13.74 -9.21
C ARG A 78 6.50 12.60 -8.47
N LEU A 79 6.81 11.35 -8.81
CA LEU A 79 6.26 10.19 -8.11
C LEU A 79 6.73 10.14 -6.64
N ALA A 80 8.03 10.38 -6.38
CA ALA A 80 8.57 10.45 -5.02
C ALA A 80 7.91 11.59 -4.23
N SER A 81 7.82 12.78 -4.83
CA SER A 81 7.15 13.95 -4.25
C SER A 81 5.67 13.70 -3.97
N LEU A 82 4.96 12.98 -4.84
CA LEU A 82 3.57 12.59 -4.64
C LEU A 82 3.44 11.62 -3.46
N ALA A 83 4.28 10.58 -3.41
CA ALA A 83 4.26 9.59 -2.34
C ALA A 83 4.66 10.17 -0.97
N SER A 84 5.52 11.20 -0.94
CA SER A 84 5.93 11.86 0.30
C SER A 84 4.90 12.82 0.88
N GLN A 85 3.83 13.13 0.15
CA GLN A 85 2.84 14.08 0.66
C GLN A 85 2.10 13.48 1.86
N GLU A 86 2.08 14.21 2.97
CA GLU A 86 1.33 13.80 4.14
C GLU A 86 -0.17 13.75 3.83
N ARG A 87 -0.80 12.65 4.26
CA ARG A 87 -2.21 12.35 4.02
C ARG A 87 -2.85 11.78 5.27
N GLY A 88 -4.08 12.22 5.53
CA GLY A 88 -4.90 11.70 6.60
C GLY A 88 -5.45 10.30 6.31
N LEU A 89 -5.12 9.31 7.13
CA LEU A 89 -5.53 7.92 6.96
C LEU A 89 -6.38 7.42 8.13
N GLY A 90 -7.47 6.73 7.82
CA GLY A 90 -8.24 5.91 8.77
C GLY A 90 -7.98 4.43 8.51
N LEU A 91 -7.15 3.80 9.33
CA LEU A 91 -6.86 2.37 9.24
C LEU A 91 -7.98 1.58 9.92
N LEU A 92 -8.56 0.63 9.17
CA LEU A 92 -9.57 -0.30 9.66
C LEU A 92 -9.12 -1.74 9.36
N LEU A 93 -8.48 -2.38 10.34
CA LEU A 93 -7.96 -3.73 10.22
C LEU A 93 -8.85 -4.66 11.04
N VAL A 94 -9.56 -5.56 10.39
CA VAL A 94 -10.56 -6.42 11.05
C VAL A 94 -10.37 -7.84 10.55
N ARG A 95 -10.28 -8.82 11.46
CA ARG A 95 -10.22 -10.25 11.12
C ARG A 95 -10.87 -11.06 12.24
N ARG A 96 -11.11 -12.36 12.02
CA ARG A 96 -11.74 -13.24 13.02
C ARG A 96 -11.09 -13.17 14.42
N GLY A 97 -9.76 -13.00 14.46
CA GLY A 97 -8.98 -12.94 15.71
C GLY A 97 -9.06 -11.62 16.49
N GLY A 98 -9.55 -10.53 15.89
CA GLY A 98 -9.57 -9.21 16.53
C GLY A 98 -9.66 -8.04 15.54
N TYR A 99 -9.39 -6.85 16.05
CA TYR A 99 -9.34 -5.64 15.25
C TYR A 99 -8.26 -4.69 15.73
N ALA A 100 -7.77 -3.86 14.80
CA ALA A 100 -6.93 -2.70 15.07
C ALA A 100 -7.40 -1.54 14.20
N ILE A 101 -7.60 -0.40 14.83
CA ILE A 101 -8.12 0.83 14.25
C ILE A 101 -7.13 1.94 14.56
N ALA A 102 -6.84 2.79 13.59
CA ALA A 102 -6.01 3.97 13.84
C ALA A 102 -6.37 5.15 12.94
N ALA A 103 -6.13 6.35 13.44
CA ALA A 103 -5.95 7.54 12.61
C ALA A 103 -4.45 7.82 12.46
N ALA A 104 -4.02 8.21 11.28
CA ALA A 104 -2.62 8.51 10.98
C ALA A 104 -2.46 9.73 10.06
N SER A 105 -1.34 10.44 10.18
CA SER A 105 -0.85 11.37 9.15
C SER A 105 0.37 10.73 8.49
N GLY A 106 0.22 10.28 7.24
CA GLY A 106 1.24 9.45 6.59
C GLY A 106 1.48 8.16 7.39
N SER A 107 2.74 7.88 7.74
CA SER A 107 3.14 6.73 8.56
C SER A 107 3.00 6.95 10.08
N THR A 108 2.69 8.18 10.51
CA THR A 108 2.64 8.55 11.94
C THR A 108 1.25 8.27 12.52
N ILE A 109 1.17 7.39 13.52
CA ILE A 109 -0.09 7.07 14.22
C ILE A 109 -0.44 8.19 15.21
N LEU A 110 -1.64 8.75 15.07
CA LEU A 110 -2.14 9.86 15.90
C LEU A 110 -3.01 9.36 17.06
N ALA A 111 -3.86 8.38 16.78
CA ALA A 111 -4.72 7.73 17.76
C ALA A 111 -5.03 6.31 17.30
N TRP A 112 -5.19 5.37 18.24
CA TRP A 112 -5.48 3.99 17.88
C TRP A 112 -6.26 3.23 18.96
N LYS A 113 -6.87 2.12 18.54
CA LYS A 113 -7.46 1.12 19.43
C LYS A 113 -7.35 -0.26 18.81
N SER A 114 -7.01 -1.26 19.61
CA SER A 114 -7.11 -2.67 19.22
C SER A 114 -7.92 -3.48 20.22
N GLY A 115 -8.46 -4.60 19.77
CA GLY A 115 -9.19 -5.54 20.61
C GLY A 115 -9.02 -6.98 20.14
N LYS A 116 -9.15 -7.93 21.07
CA LYS A 116 -9.18 -9.37 20.78
C LYS A 116 -10.60 -9.79 20.44
N ARG A 117 -10.72 -10.69 19.46
CA ARG A 117 -11.98 -11.18 18.86
C ARG A 117 -12.82 -10.03 18.30
N LEU A 118 -13.42 -10.25 17.13
CA LEU A 118 -14.42 -9.31 16.62
C LEU A 118 -15.70 -9.53 17.45
N VAL A 119 -15.77 -8.92 18.64
CA VAL A 119 -16.87 -9.18 19.59
C VAL A 119 -18.19 -8.74 18.98
N GLU A 120 -18.20 -7.58 18.31
CA GLU A 120 -19.36 -7.05 17.60
C GLU A 120 -18.94 -6.04 16.52
N ILE A 121 -19.57 -6.13 15.34
CA ILE A 121 -19.38 -5.20 14.22
C ILE A 121 -19.71 -3.76 14.64
N LYS A 122 -20.84 -3.56 15.33
CA LYS A 122 -21.30 -2.25 15.79
C LYS A 122 -20.31 -1.58 16.75
N ALA A 123 -19.88 -2.28 17.79
CA ALA A 123 -18.91 -1.76 18.75
C ALA A 123 -17.58 -1.38 18.08
N THR A 124 -17.14 -2.17 17.09
CA THR A 124 -15.92 -1.87 16.31
C THR A 124 -16.09 -0.59 15.49
N ALA A 125 -17.25 -0.38 14.88
CA ALA A 125 -17.56 0.85 14.16
C ALA A 125 -17.61 2.08 15.09
N GLU A 126 -18.18 1.94 16.29
CA GLU A 126 -18.20 3.02 17.29
C GLU A 126 -16.79 3.39 17.78
N HIS A 127 -15.91 2.40 17.94
CA HIS A 127 -14.49 2.63 18.22
C HIS A 127 -13.81 3.38 17.07
N ALA A 128 -14.06 2.99 15.83
CA ALA A 128 -13.52 3.68 14.66
C ALA A 128 -14.04 5.12 14.57
N ALA A 129 -15.33 5.34 14.77
CA ALA A 129 -15.92 6.68 14.78
C ALA A 129 -15.26 7.58 15.83
N ARG A 130 -15.01 7.06 17.04
CA ARG A 130 -14.34 7.80 18.11
C ARG A 130 -12.90 8.17 17.76
N ILE A 131 -12.15 7.25 17.16
CA ILE A 131 -10.75 7.50 16.75
C ILE A 131 -10.69 8.51 15.59
N TYR A 132 -11.63 8.45 14.66
CA TYR A 132 -11.62 9.31 13.46
C TYR A 132 -12.19 10.70 13.70
N LYS A 133 -13.04 10.90 14.71
CA LYS A 133 -13.81 12.13 14.92
C LYS A 133 -12.96 13.39 14.95
N ASP A 134 -11.81 13.35 15.63
CA ASP A 134 -10.96 14.52 15.86
C ASP A 134 -9.77 14.57 14.90
N GLN A 135 -9.81 13.78 13.81
CA GLN A 135 -8.69 13.56 12.90
C GLN A 135 -9.10 13.87 11.46
N ARG A 136 -8.18 14.44 10.68
CA ARG A 136 -8.40 14.63 9.25
C ARG A 136 -8.28 13.27 8.56
N ILE A 137 -9.40 12.67 8.18
CA ILE A 137 -9.42 11.41 7.42
C ILE A 137 -9.72 11.70 5.95
N GLU A 138 -8.73 11.48 5.09
CA GLU A 138 -8.84 11.64 3.63
C GLU A 138 -9.11 10.29 2.96
N TYR A 139 -8.43 9.24 3.43
CA TYR A 139 -8.59 7.89 2.91
C TYR A 139 -8.83 6.85 4.00
N ILE A 140 -9.50 5.76 3.64
CA ILE A 140 -9.63 4.58 4.49
C ILE A 140 -8.64 3.51 4.02
N VAL A 141 -7.89 2.93 4.95
CA VAL A 141 -6.98 1.82 4.69
C VAL A 141 -7.60 0.54 5.27
N PRO A 142 -8.34 -0.23 4.47
CA PRO A 142 -8.94 -1.48 4.93
C PRO A 142 -7.92 -2.62 4.97
N GLY A 143 -8.07 -3.56 5.90
CA GLY A 143 -7.27 -4.78 5.90
C GLY A 143 -7.83 -5.92 6.74
N GLY A 144 -7.33 -7.13 6.48
CA GLY A 144 -7.78 -8.37 7.12
C GLY A 144 -8.87 -9.11 6.34
N ASP A 145 -10.06 -9.26 6.91
CA ASP A 145 -11.20 -9.92 6.30
C ASP A 145 -12.13 -8.90 5.62
N ARG A 146 -12.33 -9.06 4.31
CA ARG A 146 -13.08 -8.09 3.50
C ARG A 146 -14.54 -7.97 3.93
N ALA A 147 -15.20 -9.10 4.18
CA ALA A 147 -16.60 -9.12 4.58
C ALA A 147 -16.80 -8.40 5.93
N SER A 148 -15.92 -8.64 6.90
CA SER A 148 -15.96 -7.97 8.20
C SER A 148 -15.70 -6.47 8.08
N VAL A 149 -14.72 -6.06 7.27
CA VAL A 149 -14.45 -4.65 6.99
C VAL A 149 -15.67 -3.97 6.38
N ASP A 150 -16.30 -4.57 5.37
CA ASP A 150 -17.47 -4.01 4.71
C ASP A 150 -18.65 -3.87 5.68
N GLN A 151 -18.89 -4.87 6.53
CA GLN A 151 -19.92 -4.81 7.57
C GLN A 151 -19.67 -3.70 8.60
N VAL A 152 -18.41 -3.46 8.99
CA VAL A 152 -18.05 -2.36 9.89
C VAL A 152 -18.24 -1.01 9.21
N LEU A 153 -17.78 -0.84 7.97
CA LEU A 153 -17.93 0.41 7.21
C LEU A 153 -19.39 0.74 6.88
N ALA A 154 -20.26 -0.26 6.80
CA ALA A 154 -21.70 -0.07 6.58
C ALA A 154 -22.44 0.44 7.84
N GLN A 155 -21.81 0.47 9.01
CA GLN A 155 -22.48 0.90 10.25
C GLN A 155 -22.78 2.40 10.26
N PRO A 156 -23.94 2.82 10.81
CA PRO A 156 -24.32 4.24 10.88
C PRO A 156 -23.29 5.15 11.58
N ALA A 157 -22.55 4.61 12.56
CA ALA A 157 -21.51 5.34 13.29
C ALA A 157 -20.39 5.87 12.38
N LEU A 158 -20.16 5.25 11.21
CA LEU A 158 -19.12 5.62 10.24
C LEU A 158 -19.65 6.43 9.05
N ARG A 159 -20.89 6.94 9.10
CA ARG A 159 -21.47 7.75 8.01
C ARG A 159 -20.61 8.95 7.60
N SER A 160 -19.89 9.57 8.54
CA SER A 160 -18.99 10.70 8.26
C SER A 160 -17.78 10.36 7.38
N VAL A 161 -17.39 9.08 7.34
CA VAL A 161 -16.24 8.59 6.55
C VAL A 161 -16.64 7.61 5.45
N ALA A 162 -17.93 7.28 5.31
CA ALA A 162 -18.42 6.28 4.35
C ALA A 162 -18.12 6.65 2.87
N GLY A 163 -18.05 7.94 2.54
CA GLY A 163 -17.71 8.45 1.20
C GLY A 163 -16.21 8.63 0.93
N ARG A 164 -15.33 8.30 1.89
CA ARG A 164 -13.88 8.45 1.71
C ARG A 164 -13.34 7.34 0.80
N THR A 165 -12.41 7.70 -0.08
CA THR A 165 -11.77 6.73 -0.97
C THR A 165 -11.03 5.68 -0.16
N ARG A 166 -11.19 4.41 -0.53
CA ARG A 166 -10.49 3.27 0.08
C ARG A 166 -9.18 3.04 -0.66
N LEU A 167 -8.06 3.02 0.06
CA LEU A 167 -6.78 2.62 -0.48
C LEU A 167 -6.71 1.10 -0.65
N ALA A 168 -5.59 0.62 -1.16
CA ALA A 168 -5.37 -0.79 -1.38
C ALA A 168 -5.56 -1.61 -0.09
N PHE A 169 -6.28 -2.73 -0.23
CA PHE A 169 -6.58 -3.60 0.89
C PHE A 169 -5.31 -4.31 1.38
N LEU A 170 -5.04 -4.24 2.68
CA LEU A 170 -3.87 -4.85 3.30
C LEU A 170 -4.17 -6.28 3.78
N ASP A 171 -3.33 -7.24 3.40
CA ASP A 171 -3.38 -8.57 4.01
C ASP A 171 -2.71 -8.51 5.39
N ILE A 172 -3.53 -8.59 6.43
CA ILE A 172 -3.11 -8.54 7.83
C ILE A 172 -3.52 -9.83 8.50
N GLN A 173 -2.53 -10.63 8.91
CA GLN A 173 -2.75 -11.90 9.61
C GLN A 173 -3.28 -11.67 11.03
N GLU A 174 -2.66 -10.75 11.77
CA GLU A 174 -3.07 -10.40 13.14
C GLU A 174 -3.29 -8.90 13.29
N PRO A 175 -4.55 -8.43 13.41
CA PRO A 175 -4.85 -7.02 13.59
C PRO A 175 -4.60 -6.60 15.04
N LYS A 176 -3.34 -6.32 15.38
CA LYS A 176 -2.88 -5.83 16.68
C LYS A 176 -2.23 -4.45 16.57
N SER A 177 -2.06 -3.76 17.69
CA SER A 177 -1.46 -2.42 17.69
C SER A 177 -0.07 -2.36 17.05
N SER A 178 0.75 -3.40 17.24
CA SER A 178 2.11 -3.46 16.71
C SER A 178 2.19 -3.47 15.18
N VAL A 179 1.09 -3.76 14.46
CA VAL A 179 1.09 -3.74 12.98
C VAL A 179 0.69 -2.39 12.40
N LEU A 180 0.13 -1.48 13.20
CA LEU A 180 -0.46 -0.22 12.71
C LEU A 180 0.56 0.69 12.01
N ALA A 181 1.73 0.89 12.62
CA ALA A 181 2.77 1.74 12.04
C ALA A 181 3.27 1.18 10.69
N LYS A 182 3.48 -0.13 10.60
CA LYS A 182 3.85 -0.79 9.34
C LYS A 182 2.74 -0.71 8.30
N ALA A 183 1.49 -0.93 8.70
CA ALA A 183 0.34 -0.82 7.82
C ALA A 183 0.16 0.60 7.25
N ALA A 184 0.36 1.63 8.09
CA ALA A 184 0.33 3.03 7.66
C ALA A 184 1.49 3.31 6.68
N ALA A 185 2.71 2.87 7.00
CA ALA A 185 3.87 3.02 6.12
C ALA A 185 3.68 2.32 4.76
N ASP A 186 3.12 1.10 4.76
CA ASP A 186 2.83 0.35 3.53
C ASP A 186 1.77 1.04 2.69
N ALA A 187 0.73 1.59 3.32
CA ALA A 187 -0.31 2.34 2.63
C ALA A 187 0.22 3.63 1.99
N CYS A 188 1.28 4.22 2.54
CA CYS A 188 1.95 5.42 2.00
C CYS A 188 3.09 5.09 1.01
N SER A 189 3.39 3.81 0.79
CA SER A 189 4.55 3.41 -0.02
C SER A 189 4.19 3.29 -1.50
N VAL A 190 5.15 3.59 -2.37
CA VAL A 190 5.06 3.26 -3.79
C VAL A 190 5.04 1.75 -3.93
N ARG A 191 4.01 1.22 -4.59
CA ARG A 191 3.93 -0.20 -4.91
C ARG A 191 4.75 -0.47 -6.15
N VAL A 192 5.80 -1.24 -5.99
CA VAL A 192 6.70 -1.62 -7.09
C VAL A 192 6.43 -3.07 -7.46
N ILE A 193 6.03 -3.31 -8.69
CA ILE A 193 5.78 -4.65 -9.24
C ILE A 193 6.86 -4.92 -10.28
N VAL A 194 7.76 -5.85 -9.99
CA VAL A 194 8.83 -6.25 -10.91
C VAL A 194 8.42 -7.54 -11.61
N SER A 195 8.52 -7.57 -12.93
CA SER A 195 8.23 -8.71 -13.77
C SER A 195 9.42 -9.00 -14.67
N ASP A 196 9.90 -10.25 -14.62
CA ASP A 196 10.97 -10.73 -15.48
C ASP A 196 10.44 -10.88 -16.93
N PRO A 197 11.31 -10.82 -17.96
CA PRO A 197 10.88 -11.00 -19.35
C PRO A 197 10.29 -12.39 -19.58
N PRO A 198 9.39 -12.56 -20.57
CA PRO A 198 8.93 -13.89 -20.96
C PRO A 198 10.10 -14.72 -21.50
N ASP A 199 10.13 -16.01 -21.14
CA ASP A 199 11.10 -17.01 -21.63
C ASP A 199 11.07 -17.15 -23.17
#